data_AF-A0A7W9BSH3-F1
#
_entry.id   AF-A0A7W9BSH3-F1
#
_cell.length_a   1.000
_cell.length_b   1.000
_cell.length_c   1.000
_cell.angle_alpha   90.00
_cell.angle_beta   90.00
_cell.angle_gamma   90.00
#
_symmetry.space_group_name_H-M   'P 1'
#
loop_
_entity.id
_entity.type
_entity.pdbx_description
1 polymer ?
#
loop_
_entity_poly.entity_id
_entity_poly.type
_entity_poly.pdbx_seq_one_letter_code
_entity_poly.pdbx_strand_id
1 'polypeptide(L)'
;MNVAFDRVLDTPPPAFPIVPDVFAGPPPGALIGADTAGWVVDHAINNSFTLTNRLLKARLPVQWMTAPTAVAGRTLAPGALWIPASPKARAIVTAAVTELGLDASGMTARPTGDAIAVKPVRIGLVDLYGGSMASGWTRWILEQYEFPYTRVFPQELDKGGLNRRYDALVFQSDVLGREGRPDRPQPAAATLPAQYRPWLGRITEEKTLPQVAAFARAGGTVITIGDASRLGPALGVPVTNALAPGGKKLSTTQFYVPGSILTAMVDPTVPLAYGMPARINLFYNNNPVFAGAGDTSAARRVSWFAQDDPLVSGWAWGQRALNGTAGVVDASVGKGKILLMGPEVTQHGQPYATFKFLFNGLLYGSGTTKP
;
A
#
# COMPACT_ATOMS: atom_id res chain seq x y z
N MET A 1 -2.58 -1.16 13.36
CA MET A 1 -2.25 -0.51 14.63
C MET A 1 -1.25 0.60 14.34
N ASN A 2 -1.61 1.85 14.58
CA ASN A 2 -0.63 2.93 14.69
C ASN A 2 -0.09 2.88 16.12
N VAL A 3 0.90 2.02 16.37
CA VAL A 3 1.53 1.92 17.69
C VAL A 3 2.30 3.22 17.92
N ALA A 4 1.85 4.01 18.89
CA ALA A 4 2.60 5.13 19.42
C ALA A 4 3.54 4.61 20.50
N PHE A 5 4.75 5.15 20.55
CA PHE A 5 5.74 4.81 21.56
C PHE A 5 6.04 6.05 22.37
N ASP A 6 5.87 5.95 23.69
CA ASP A 6 6.39 6.94 24.62
C ASP A 6 7.80 6.54 25.02
N ARG A 7 8.71 7.51 25.01
CA ARG A 7 10.07 7.28 25.48
C ARG A 7 10.09 7.39 27.00
N VAL A 8 10.07 6.25 27.68
CA VAL A 8 10.25 6.21 29.14
C VAL A 8 11.74 6.19 29.45
N LEU A 9 12.27 7.31 29.94
CA LEU A 9 13.66 7.43 30.41
C LEU A 9 13.79 7.39 31.94
N ASP A 10 12.66 7.50 32.64
CA ASP A 10 12.57 7.44 34.10
C ASP A 10 12.39 6.00 34.61
N THR A 11 12.43 5.83 35.94
CA THR A 11 12.24 4.52 36.59
C THR A 11 10.93 3.88 36.13
N PRO A 12 10.95 2.64 35.60
CA PRO A 12 9.74 1.95 35.18
C PRO A 12 8.83 1.67 36.39
N PRO A 13 7.52 1.45 36.16
CA PRO A 13 6.62 1.04 37.23
C PRO A 13 7.13 -0.24 37.92
N PRO A 14 6.88 -0.40 39.23
CA PRO A 14 7.41 -1.53 40.01
C PRO A 14 6.87 -2.90 39.55
N ALA A 15 5.75 -2.92 38.82
CA ALA A 15 5.20 -4.11 38.18
C ALA A 15 4.44 -3.74 36.90
N PHE A 16 4.40 -4.66 35.94
CA PHE A 16 3.53 -4.60 34.77
C PHE A 16 2.40 -5.64 34.90
N PRO A 17 1.19 -5.36 34.40
CA PRO A 17 0.14 -6.36 34.32
C PRO A 17 0.62 -7.58 33.53
N ILE A 18 0.36 -8.80 34.04
CA ILE A 18 0.64 -10.02 33.30
C ILE A 18 -0.31 -10.09 32.11
N VAL A 19 0.25 -10.06 30.91
CA VAL A 19 -0.48 -10.35 29.68
C VAL A 19 -0.38 -11.86 29.45
N PRO A 20 -1.51 -12.60 29.35
CA PRO A 20 -1.45 -14.03 29.05
C PRO A 20 -0.75 -14.26 27.71
N ASP A 21 -0.02 -15.38 27.61
CA ASP A 21 0.70 -15.73 26.39
C ASP A 21 -0.26 -15.78 25.19
N VAL A 22 0.23 -15.36 24.02
CA VAL A 22 -0.47 -15.21 22.72
C VAL A 22 -1.95 -14.78 22.79
N PHE A 23 -2.25 -13.52 22.45
CA PHE A 23 -3.63 -13.11 22.16
C PHE A 23 -4.21 -13.95 21.02
N ALA A 24 -5.35 -14.62 21.26
CA ALA A 24 -6.04 -15.42 20.22
C ALA A 24 -6.60 -14.55 19.07
N GLY A 25 -6.73 -13.25 19.29
CA GLY A 25 -7.20 -12.27 18.32
C GLY A 25 -7.26 -10.87 18.94
N PRO A 26 -7.62 -9.84 18.16
CA PRO A 26 -7.90 -8.54 18.74
C PRO A 26 -9.09 -8.64 19.72
N PRO A 27 -9.14 -7.81 20.76
CA PRO A 27 -10.35 -7.68 21.57
C PRO A 27 -11.56 -7.35 20.67
N PRO A 28 -12.75 -7.93 20.93
CA PRO A 28 -13.96 -7.60 20.18
C PRO A 28 -14.24 -6.08 20.20
N GLY A 29 -14.70 -5.55 19.08
CA GLY A 29 -15.22 -4.18 19.00
C GLY A 29 -16.68 -4.11 19.43
N ALA A 30 -17.38 -3.03 19.04
CA ALA A 30 -18.81 -2.86 19.33
C ALA A 30 -19.68 -2.57 18.10
N LEU A 31 -20.94 -3.04 18.16
CA LEU A 31 -22.04 -2.51 17.36
C LEU A 31 -22.67 -1.34 18.12
N ILE A 32 -22.67 -0.14 17.53
CA ILE A 32 -23.03 1.09 18.24
C ILE A 32 -24.26 1.72 17.59
N GLY A 33 -25.36 1.89 18.35
CA GLY A 33 -26.56 2.60 17.88
C GLY A 33 -27.45 1.78 16.93
N ALA A 34 -28.48 2.45 16.38
CA ALA A 34 -29.45 1.83 15.46
C ALA A 34 -28.91 1.78 14.02
N ASP A 35 -29.12 0.65 13.33
CA ASP A 35 -28.44 0.31 12.07
C ASP A 35 -29.40 0.12 10.88
N THR A 36 -30.55 0.80 10.89
CA THR A 36 -31.62 0.59 9.90
C THR A 36 -31.22 0.92 8.46
N ALA A 37 -30.32 1.88 8.24
CA ALA A 37 -29.79 2.21 6.92
C ALA A 37 -28.45 1.53 6.61
N GLY A 38 -27.68 1.15 7.63
CA GLY A 38 -26.39 0.49 7.46
C GLY A 38 -25.41 0.81 8.59
N TRP A 39 -24.11 0.66 8.29
CA TRP A 39 -23.02 0.90 9.24
C TRP A 39 -21.93 1.76 8.64
N VAL A 40 -21.29 2.55 9.51
CA VAL A 40 -20.03 3.23 9.24
C VAL A 40 -18.93 2.60 10.09
N VAL A 41 -17.80 2.27 9.46
CA VAL A 41 -16.61 1.68 10.12
C VAL A 41 -15.38 2.54 9.85
N ASP A 42 -14.54 2.74 10.86
CA ASP A 42 -13.31 3.51 10.73
C ASP A 42 -12.30 2.83 9.80
N HIS A 43 -11.64 3.63 8.96
CA HIS A 43 -10.62 3.18 8.03
C HIS A 43 -9.22 3.11 8.65
N ALA A 44 -9.04 3.64 9.87
CA ALA A 44 -7.75 3.68 10.57
C ALA A 44 -7.21 2.28 10.88
N ILE A 45 -8.07 1.31 11.19
CA ILE A 45 -7.67 -0.05 11.54
C ILE A 45 -7.56 -0.90 10.28
N ASN A 46 -6.39 -1.53 10.01
CA ASN A 46 -6.19 -2.32 8.78
C ASN A 46 -7.17 -3.50 8.64
N ASN A 47 -7.72 -4.02 9.73
CA ASN A 47 -8.72 -5.09 9.63
C ASN A 47 -9.99 -4.65 8.90
N SER A 48 -10.22 -3.33 8.71
CA SER A 48 -11.28 -2.81 7.84
C SER A 48 -11.13 -3.28 6.38
N PHE A 49 -9.90 -3.59 5.92
CA PHE A 49 -9.67 -4.15 4.59
C PHE A 49 -10.13 -5.62 4.50
N THR A 50 -9.96 -6.41 5.56
CA THR A 50 -10.52 -7.76 5.64
C THR A 50 -12.05 -7.71 5.58
N LEU A 51 -12.68 -6.80 6.33
CA LEU A 51 -14.13 -6.54 6.23
C LEU A 51 -14.53 -6.15 4.80
N THR A 52 -13.80 -5.22 4.17
CA THR A 52 -14.02 -4.80 2.78
C THR A 52 -13.97 -5.99 1.83
N ASN A 53 -12.93 -6.82 1.93
CA ASN A 53 -12.75 -7.99 1.06
C ASN A 53 -13.86 -9.04 1.25
N ARG A 54 -14.29 -9.28 2.50
CA ARG A 54 -15.43 -10.17 2.80
C ARG A 54 -16.74 -9.64 2.19
N LEU A 55 -17.01 -8.34 2.29
CA LEU A 55 -18.18 -7.70 1.67
C LEU A 55 -18.13 -7.82 0.14
N LEU A 56 -16.99 -7.51 -0.49
CA LEU A 56 -16.79 -7.59 -1.93
C LEU A 56 -16.94 -9.03 -2.45
N LYS A 57 -16.36 -10.02 -1.75
CA LYS A 57 -16.52 -11.45 -2.04
C LYS A 57 -17.99 -11.88 -1.95
N ALA A 58 -18.74 -11.31 -1.00
CA ALA A 58 -20.18 -11.50 -0.86
C ALA A 58 -21.02 -10.74 -1.89
N ARG A 59 -20.40 -9.96 -2.78
CA ARG A 59 -21.02 -9.04 -3.76
C ARG A 59 -21.90 -7.96 -3.13
N LEU A 60 -21.52 -7.51 -1.94
CA LEU A 60 -22.19 -6.42 -1.24
C LEU A 60 -21.49 -5.08 -1.51
N PRO A 61 -22.25 -3.98 -1.58
CA PRO A 61 -21.68 -2.65 -1.76
C PRO A 61 -20.91 -2.22 -0.51
N VAL A 62 -19.77 -1.56 -0.73
CA VAL A 62 -19.02 -0.83 0.28
C VAL A 62 -18.40 0.40 -0.39
N GLN A 63 -18.45 1.53 0.31
CA GLN A 63 -17.98 2.81 -0.20
C GLN A 63 -17.05 3.46 0.83
N TRP A 64 -16.10 4.27 0.37
CA TRP A 64 -15.27 5.10 1.25
C TRP A 64 -15.75 6.53 1.20
N MET A 65 -16.17 7.08 2.34
CA MET A 65 -16.59 8.46 2.45
C MET A 65 -15.39 9.39 2.19
N THR A 66 -15.52 10.36 1.29
CA THR A 66 -14.38 11.24 0.96
C THR A 66 -14.16 12.35 1.98
N ALA A 67 -15.20 12.68 2.73
CA ALA A 67 -15.19 13.66 3.81
C ALA A 67 -15.19 13.00 5.20
N PRO A 68 -14.81 13.73 6.26
CA PRO A 68 -15.00 13.27 7.63
C PRO A 68 -16.46 12.90 7.89
N THR A 69 -16.70 11.79 8.58
CA THR A 69 -18.06 11.25 8.79
C THR A 69 -18.40 11.27 10.27
N ALA A 70 -19.48 11.97 10.64
CA ALA A 70 -19.97 12.02 12.01
C ALA A 70 -20.75 10.74 12.35
N VAL A 71 -20.39 10.08 13.45
CA VAL A 71 -21.02 8.86 13.95
C VAL A 71 -21.05 8.86 15.47
N ALA A 72 -22.18 8.55 16.10
CA ALA A 72 -22.26 8.30 17.56
C ALA A 72 -21.45 9.26 18.46
N GLY A 73 -21.49 10.58 18.20
CA GLY A 73 -20.77 11.60 18.98
C GLY A 73 -19.27 11.74 18.69
N ARG A 74 -18.72 11.02 17.71
CA ARG A 74 -17.35 11.15 17.20
C ARG A 74 -17.34 11.51 15.71
N THR A 75 -16.22 12.03 15.23
CA THR A 75 -15.99 12.29 13.81
C THR A 75 -14.87 11.39 13.31
N LEU A 76 -15.17 10.50 12.37
CA LEU A 76 -14.17 9.67 11.72
C LEU A 76 -13.47 10.46 10.62
N ALA A 77 -12.19 10.17 10.41
CA ALA A 77 -11.40 10.74 9.33
C ALA A 77 -11.93 10.32 7.94
N PRO A 78 -11.53 11.01 6.87
CA PRO A 78 -11.79 10.57 5.50
C PRO A 78 -11.41 9.11 5.25
N GLY A 79 -12.22 8.46 4.43
CA GLY A 79 -12.11 7.05 4.06
C GLY A 79 -12.97 6.09 4.86
N ALA A 80 -13.70 6.57 5.86
CA ALA A 80 -14.63 5.74 6.62
C ALA A 80 -15.51 4.90 5.68
N LEU A 81 -15.65 3.61 5.99
CA LEU A 81 -16.42 2.68 5.18
C LEU A 81 -17.90 2.94 5.42
N TRP A 82 -18.67 3.14 4.37
CA TRP A 82 -20.13 3.07 4.39
C TRP A 82 -20.61 1.73 3.83
N ILE A 83 -21.42 1.02 4.62
CA ILE A 83 -21.93 -0.31 4.33
C ILE A 83 -23.46 -0.28 4.43
N PRO A 84 -24.19 -0.27 3.30
CA PRO A 84 -25.66 -0.29 3.31
C PRO A 84 -26.26 -1.53 4.00
N ALA A 85 -27.38 -1.33 4.69
CA ALA A 85 -28.08 -2.40 5.40
C ALA A 85 -28.58 -3.50 4.47
N SER A 86 -28.27 -4.74 4.83
CA SER A 86 -28.92 -5.95 4.32
C SER A 86 -28.72 -7.08 5.33
N PRO A 87 -29.54 -8.13 5.35
CA PRO A 87 -29.35 -9.26 6.27
C PRO A 87 -27.95 -9.89 6.15
N LYS A 88 -27.43 -9.99 4.92
CA LYS A 88 -26.10 -10.54 4.65
C LYS A 88 -24.98 -9.60 5.12
N ALA A 89 -25.13 -8.29 4.90
CA ALA A 89 -24.18 -7.30 5.40
C ALA A 89 -24.15 -7.31 6.94
N ARG A 90 -25.31 -7.39 7.61
CA ARG A 90 -25.43 -7.47 9.07
C ARG A 90 -24.61 -8.63 9.62
N ALA A 91 -24.78 -9.84 9.06
CA ALA A 91 -24.03 -11.02 9.49
C ALA A 91 -22.51 -10.82 9.37
N ILE A 92 -22.04 -10.25 8.25
CA ILE A 92 -20.61 -10.01 8.01
C ILE A 92 -20.06 -8.93 8.95
N VAL A 93 -20.81 -7.83 9.16
CA VAL A 93 -20.42 -6.75 10.06
C VAL A 93 -20.37 -7.26 11.51
N THR A 94 -21.40 -7.98 11.97
CA THR A 94 -21.40 -8.58 13.32
C THR A 94 -20.21 -9.52 13.53
N ALA A 95 -19.92 -10.41 12.57
CA ALA A 95 -18.73 -11.27 12.65
C ALA A 95 -17.43 -10.46 12.68
N ALA A 96 -17.31 -9.41 11.86
CA ALA A 96 -16.14 -8.54 11.84
C ALA A 96 -15.94 -7.77 13.16
N VAL A 97 -17.02 -7.34 13.82
CA VAL A 97 -16.92 -6.72 15.15
C VAL A 97 -16.26 -7.68 16.14
N THR A 98 -16.68 -8.95 16.16
CA THR A 98 -16.15 -9.95 17.09
C THR A 98 -14.76 -10.45 16.72
N GLU A 99 -14.53 -10.81 15.45
CA GLU A 99 -13.31 -11.47 15.00
C GLU A 99 -12.17 -10.48 14.69
N LEU A 100 -12.52 -9.27 14.24
CA LEU A 100 -11.56 -8.29 13.73
C LEU A 100 -11.35 -7.11 14.66
N GLY A 101 -12.10 -7.03 15.77
CA GLY A 101 -11.99 -5.94 16.75
C GLY A 101 -12.36 -4.58 16.18
N LEU A 102 -13.33 -4.53 15.26
CA LEU A 102 -13.78 -3.30 14.62
C LEU A 102 -15.03 -2.76 15.33
N ASP A 103 -15.09 -1.45 15.54
CA ASP A 103 -16.35 -0.79 15.86
C ASP A 103 -17.16 -0.52 14.58
N ALA A 104 -18.43 -0.87 14.61
CA ALA A 104 -19.37 -0.49 13.55
C ALA A 104 -20.50 0.38 14.13
N SER A 105 -20.52 1.64 13.69
CA SER A 105 -21.54 2.60 14.09
C SER A 105 -22.75 2.47 13.17
N GLY A 106 -23.87 2.02 13.71
CA GLY A 106 -25.15 1.96 13.02
C GLY A 106 -25.63 3.34 12.61
N MET A 107 -26.18 3.42 11.41
CA MET A 107 -26.79 4.63 10.85
C MET A 107 -28.26 4.39 10.54
N THR A 108 -29.09 5.40 10.81
CA THR A 108 -30.52 5.40 10.44
C THR A 108 -30.78 6.01 9.06
N ALA A 109 -29.77 6.68 8.48
CA ALA A 109 -29.78 7.20 7.11
C ALA A 109 -28.39 7.06 6.48
N ARG A 110 -28.30 7.08 5.15
CA ARG A 110 -27.02 7.11 4.42
C ARG A 110 -26.23 8.38 4.81
N PRO A 111 -24.92 8.29 5.11
CA PRO A 111 -24.07 9.46 5.31
C PRO A 111 -24.09 10.40 4.09
N THR A 112 -24.15 11.71 4.33
CA THR A 112 -24.13 12.72 3.26
C THR A 112 -22.73 12.92 2.69
N GLY A 113 -22.64 13.29 1.41
CA GLY A 113 -21.39 13.64 0.74
C GLY A 113 -20.89 12.55 -0.20
N ASP A 114 -19.86 12.91 -0.97
CA ASP A 114 -19.30 12.03 -2.00
C ASP A 114 -18.65 10.78 -1.38
N ALA A 115 -18.71 9.68 -2.13
CA ALA A 115 -18.07 8.44 -1.73
C ALA A 115 -17.39 7.73 -2.90
N ILE A 116 -16.30 7.04 -2.63
CA ILE A 116 -15.61 6.20 -3.60
C ILE A 116 -16.22 4.80 -3.51
N ALA A 117 -16.86 4.35 -4.60
CA ALA A 117 -17.37 2.98 -4.65
C ALA A 117 -16.20 2.01 -4.85
N VAL A 118 -16.03 1.08 -3.91
CA VAL A 118 -14.99 0.05 -3.97
C VAL A 118 -15.50 -1.15 -4.75
N LYS A 119 -14.64 -1.75 -5.58
CA LYS A 119 -14.97 -2.91 -6.41
C LYS A 119 -13.99 -4.05 -6.15
N PRO A 120 -14.37 -5.31 -6.44
CA PRO A 120 -13.41 -6.40 -6.46
C PRO A 120 -12.27 -6.09 -7.43
N VAL A 121 -11.03 -6.36 -7.03
CA VAL A 121 -9.81 -6.05 -7.80
C VAL A 121 -9.08 -7.34 -8.17
N ARG A 122 -8.65 -7.46 -9.43
CA ARG A 122 -7.78 -8.55 -9.90
C ARG A 122 -6.32 -8.13 -9.77
N ILE A 123 -5.64 -8.66 -8.76
CA ILE A 123 -4.27 -8.26 -8.41
C ILE A 123 -3.27 -9.19 -9.08
N GLY A 124 -2.37 -8.63 -9.88
CA GLY A 124 -1.16 -9.30 -10.35
C GLY A 124 0.03 -8.94 -9.47
N LEU A 125 0.48 -9.87 -8.63
CA LEU A 125 1.70 -9.72 -7.84
C LEU A 125 2.90 -10.20 -8.66
N VAL A 126 3.78 -9.28 -9.02
CA VAL A 126 4.93 -9.61 -9.87
C VAL A 126 5.95 -10.44 -9.08
N ASP A 127 6.46 -11.48 -9.72
CA ASP A 127 7.45 -12.41 -9.16
C ASP A 127 8.39 -12.90 -10.26
N LEU A 128 9.50 -13.52 -9.86
CA LEU A 128 10.53 -14.03 -10.76
C LEU A 128 10.72 -15.52 -10.59
N TYR A 129 11.28 -16.17 -11.62
CA TYR A 129 11.82 -17.52 -11.44
C TYR A 129 12.93 -17.51 -10.37
N GLY A 130 12.84 -18.44 -9.41
CA GLY A 130 13.70 -18.46 -8.21
C GLY A 130 13.14 -17.65 -7.03
N GLY A 131 12.07 -16.88 -7.26
CA GLY A 131 11.33 -16.13 -6.25
C GLY A 131 11.94 -14.76 -5.92
N SER A 132 11.05 -13.82 -5.59
CA SER A 132 11.36 -12.56 -4.91
C SER A 132 11.00 -12.67 -3.43
N MET A 133 11.91 -12.29 -2.53
CA MET A 133 11.64 -12.33 -1.09
C MET A 133 10.59 -11.29 -0.71
N ALA A 134 10.68 -10.08 -1.27
CA ALA A 134 9.72 -9.01 -1.01
C ALA A 134 8.31 -9.36 -1.55
N SER A 135 8.23 -10.00 -2.72
CA SER A 135 6.97 -10.57 -3.25
C SER A 135 6.41 -11.66 -2.33
N GLY A 136 7.25 -12.55 -1.81
CA GLY A 136 6.83 -13.57 -0.83
C GLY A 136 6.22 -13.01 0.45
N TRP A 137 6.79 -11.95 1.01
CA TRP A 137 6.20 -11.26 2.17
C TRP A 137 4.89 -10.55 1.84
N THR A 138 4.82 -9.93 0.66
CA THR A 138 3.59 -9.29 0.18
C THR A 138 2.49 -10.32 -0.02
N ARG A 139 2.83 -11.50 -0.53
CA ARG A 139 1.92 -12.63 -0.65
C ARG A 139 1.31 -12.99 0.70
N TRP A 140 2.15 -13.15 1.73
CA TRP A 140 1.69 -13.43 3.08
C TRP A 140 0.76 -12.33 3.60
N ILE A 141 1.11 -11.05 3.41
CA ILE A 141 0.25 -9.91 3.78
C ILE A 141 -1.10 -9.98 3.06
N LEU A 142 -1.13 -10.17 1.73
CA LEU A 142 -2.37 -10.26 0.97
C LEU A 142 -3.26 -11.42 1.46
N GLU A 143 -2.67 -12.55 1.82
CA GLU A 143 -3.38 -13.69 2.42
C GLU A 143 -3.96 -13.35 3.80
N GLN A 144 -3.21 -12.70 4.68
CA GLN A 144 -3.69 -12.30 6.02
C GLN A 144 -4.90 -11.35 5.95
N TYR A 145 -4.97 -10.52 4.91
CA TYR A 145 -6.05 -9.54 4.71
C TYR A 145 -7.07 -9.97 3.66
N GLU A 146 -7.04 -11.24 3.23
CA GLU A 146 -8.01 -11.84 2.31
C GLU A 146 -8.11 -11.18 0.93
N PHE A 147 -7.01 -10.58 0.43
CA PHE A 147 -6.95 -10.03 -0.91
C PHE A 147 -6.74 -11.15 -1.95
N PRO A 148 -7.58 -11.23 -3.01
CA PRO A 148 -7.34 -12.18 -4.09
C PRO A 148 -6.17 -11.68 -4.96
N TYR A 149 -5.20 -12.55 -5.24
CA TYR A 149 -4.06 -12.22 -6.10
C TYR A 149 -3.65 -13.39 -6.99
N THR A 150 -2.89 -13.08 -8.03
CA THR A 150 -2.24 -14.05 -8.91
C THR A 150 -0.80 -13.62 -9.12
N ARG A 151 0.14 -14.58 -9.10
CA ARG A 151 1.55 -14.29 -9.42
C ARG A 151 1.71 -14.06 -10.92
N VAL A 152 2.45 -13.02 -11.29
CA VAL A 152 2.70 -12.62 -12.68
C VAL A 152 4.20 -12.62 -12.94
N PHE A 153 4.61 -13.27 -14.03
CA PHE A 153 6.02 -13.45 -14.38
C PHE A 153 6.39 -12.66 -15.63
N PRO A 154 7.69 -12.42 -15.88
CA PRO A 154 8.14 -11.58 -16.99
C PRO A 154 7.57 -11.95 -18.36
N GLN A 155 7.55 -13.23 -18.73
CA GLN A 155 6.97 -13.65 -20.02
C GLN A 155 5.48 -13.30 -20.17
N GLU A 156 4.73 -13.25 -19.08
CA GLU A 156 3.34 -12.82 -19.13
C GLU A 156 3.23 -11.29 -19.26
N LEU A 157 4.08 -10.56 -18.54
CA LEU A 157 4.17 -9.11 -18.68
C LEU A 157 4.51 -8.70 -20.12
N ASP A 158 5.50 -9.38 -20.71
CA ASP A 158 5.98 -9.12 -22.08
C ASP A 158 4.94 -9.43 -23.17
N LYS A 159 4.01 -10.36 -22.91
CA LYS A 159 2.89 -10.66 -23.83
C LYS A 159 1.87 -9.52 -23.93
N GLY A 160 1.81 -8.63 -22.95
CA GLY A 160 0.85 -7.54 -22.92
C GLY A 160 -0.59 -7.98 -22.69
N GLY A 161 -1.55 -7.13 -23.06
CA GLY A 161 -2.98 -7.39 -22.86
C GLY A 161 -3.39 -7.47 -21.38
N LEU A 162 -2.61 -6.84 -20.50
CA LEU A 162 -2.66 -7.03 -19.05
C LEU A 162 -4.01 -6.64 -18.42
N ASN A 163 -4.70 -5.62 -18.94
CA ASN A 163 -6.02 -5.19 -18.43
C ASN A 163 -7.12 -6.27 -18.59
N ARG A 164 -6.90 -7.25 -19.49
CA ARG A 164 -7.83 -8.38 -19.62
C ARG A 164 -7.83 -9.28 -18.39
N ARG A 165 -6.73 -9.28 -17.62
CA ARG A 165 -6.53 -10.17 -16.47
C ARG A 165 -6.40 -9.44 -15.14
N TYR A 166 -5.85 -8.24 -15.16
CA TYR A 166 -5.50 -7.49 -13.96
C TYR A 166 -6.14 -6.11 -13.97
N ASP A 167 -6.41 -5.62 -12.77
CA ASP A 167 -6.80 -4.23 -12.50
C ASP A 167 -5.64 -3.50 -11.79
N ALA A 168 -4.83 -4.23 -11.02
CA ALA A 168 -3.62 -3.72 -10.37
C ALA A 168 -2.42 -4.67 -10.59
N LEU A 169 -1.24 -4.10 -10.83
CA LEU A 169 0.04 -4.81 -10.85
C LEU A 169 0.93 -4.29 -9.72
N VAL A 170 1.52 -5.18 -8.95
CA VAL A 170 2.38 -4.84 -7.81
C VAL A 170 3.81 -5.31 -8.08
N PHE A 171 4.74 -4.35 -8.16
CA PHE A 171 6.18 -4.57 -8.31
C PHE A 171 6.88 -4.33 -6.98
N GLN A 172 7.61 -5.34 -6.52
CA GLN A 172 8.33 -5.30 -5.24
C GLN A 172 9.82 -5.06 -5.43
N SER A 173 10.49 -4.61 -4.37
CA SER A 173 11.83 -4.00 -4.39
C SER A 173 12.91 -4.82 -5.11
N ASP A 174 12.87 -6.15 -5.06
CA ASP A 174 13.87 -7.05 -5.62
C ASP A 174 13.49 -7.67 -6.98
N VAL A 175 12.33 -7.33 -7.56
CA VAL A 175 11.90 -7.89 -8.87
C VAL A 175 12.70 -7.34 -10.06
N LEU A 176 13.43 -6.23 -9.87
CA LEU A 176 14.30 -5.64 -10.88
C LEU A 176 15.77 -6.05 -10.71
N GLY A 177 16.04 -7.02 -9.84
CA GLY A 177 17.40 -7.33 -9.38
C GLY A 177 17.91 -6.28 -8.40
N ARG A 178 19.12 -6.50 -7.87
CA ARG A 178 19.80 -5.48 -7.04
C ARG A 178 20.60 -4.56 -7.93
N GLU A 179 20.33 -3.27 -7.86
CA GLU A 179 21.10 -2.28 -8.61
C GLU A 179 22.60 -2.37 -8.32
N GLY A 180 23.42 -2.25 -9.37
CA GLY A 180 24.88 -2.39 -9.28
C GLY A 180 25.37 -3.83 -9.06
N ARG A 181 24.49 -4.83 -9.03
CA ARG A 181 24.88 -6.25 -9.04
C ARG A 181 24.48 -6.89 -10.36
N PRO A 182 25.37 -7.71 -10.96
CA PRO A 182 25.00 -8.47 -12.13
C PRO A 182 23.89 -9.44 -11.79
N ASP A 183 23.02 -9.59 -12.76
CA ASP A 183 21.90 -10.48 -12.71
C ASP A 183 22.34 -11.94 -12.57
N ARG A 184 21.69 -12.68 -11.66
CA ARG A 184 21.96 -14.12 -11.51
C ARG A 184 21.53 -14.87 -12.77
N PRO A 185 22.36 -15.72 -13.39
CA PRO A 185 21.96 -16.52 -14.55
C PRO A 185 20.73 -17.36 -14.24
N GLN A 186 19.80 -17.42 -15.19
CA GLN A 186 18.66 -18.33 -15.10
C GLN A 186 19.01 -19.68 -15.73
N PRO A 187 18.44 -20.79 -15.23
CA PRO A 187 18.63 -22.10 -15.85
C PRO A 187 18.04 -22.12 -17.26
N ALA A 188 18.59 -22.98 -18.13
CA ALA A 188 18.05 -23.20 -19.46
C ALA A 188 16.63 -23.79 -19.38
N ALA A 189 15.70 -23.31 -20.21
CA ALA A 189 14.32 -23.77 -20.16
C ALA A 189 14.19 -25.30 -20.31
N ALA A 190 15.06 -25.93 -21.11
CA ALA A 190 15.10 -27.38 -21.31
C ALA A 190 15.39 -28.16 -20.01
N THR A 191 16.11 -27.57 -19.06
CA THR A 191 16.45 -28.22 -17.78
C THR A 191 15.35 -28.03 -16.72
N LEU A 192 14.27 -27.32 -17.04
CA LEU A 192 13.13 -27.12 -16.15
C LEU A 192 11.93 -27.99 -16.54
N PRO A 193 11.18 -28.50 -15.55
CA PRO A 193 9.82 -28.98 -15.76
C PRO A 193 8.97 -27.96 -16.51
N ALA A 194 8.10 -28.43 -17.42
CA ALA A 194 7.36 -27.58 -18.34
C ALA A 194 6.53 -26.50 -17.63
N GLN A 195 5.99 -26.79 -16.46
CA GLN A 195 5.19 -25.86 -15.66
C GLN A 195 5.94 -24.63 -15.14
N TYR A 196 7.27 -24.69 -15.05
CA TYR A 196 8.10 -23.57 -14.53
C TYR A 196 8.77 -22.75 -15.63
N ARG A 197 8.82 -23.26 -16.86
CA ARG A 197 9.41 -22.55 -18.01
C ARG A 197 8.76 -21.19 -18.28
N PRO A 198 7.43 -21.00 -18.12
CA PRO A 198 6.80 -19.68 -18.28
C PRO A 198 7.24 -18.62 -17.26
N TRP A 199 7.91 -19.02 -16.17
CA TRP A 199 8.36 -18.09 -15.12
C TRP A 199 9.71 -17.46 -15.43
N LEU A 200 10.46 -18.03 -16.39
CA LEU A 200 11.75 -17.51 -16.84
C LEU A 200 11.60 -16.13 -17.49
N GLY A 201 12.69 -15.38 -17.56
CA GLY A 201 12.74 -14.03 -18.12
C GLY A 201 13.06 -12.98 -17.07
N ARG A 202 13.13 -11.72 -17.51
CA ARG A 202 13.45 -10.55 -16.69
C ARG A 202 12.52 -9.42 -17.05
N ILE A 203 12.31 -8.51 -16.12
CA ILE A 203 11.65 -7.24 -16.39
C ILE A 203 12.68 -6.35 -17.09
N THR A 204 12.39 -5.94 -18.33
CA THR A 204 13.32 -5.08 -19.10
C THR A 204 12.63 -3.83 -19.65
N GLU A 205 13.42 -2.79 -19.89
CA GLU A 205 12.94 -1.52 -20.43
C GLU A 205 12.40 -1.67 -21.86
N GLU A 206 12.98 -2.57 -22.65
CA GLU A 206 12.63 -2.73 -24.06
C GLU A 206 11.36 -3.56 -24.26
N LYS A 207 11.12 -4.56 -23.41
CA LYS A 207 10.00 -5.52 -23.59
C LYS A 207 8.88 -5.30 -22.59
N THR A 208 9.22 -5.22 -21.31
CA THR A 208 8.23 -5.23 -20.23
C THR A 208 7.61 -3.86 -20.01
N LEU A 209 8.44 -2.81 -19.91
CA LEU A 209 7.97 -1.47 -19.57
C LEU A 209 6.94 -0.90 -20.56
N PRO A 210 7.06 -1.09 -21.89
CA PRO A 210 6.02 -0.64 -22.83
C PRO A 210 4.65 -1.28 -22.56
N GLN A 211 4.62 -2.56 -22.16
CA GLN A 211 3.39 -3.27 -21.83
C GLN A 211 2.78 -2.77 -20.51
N VAL A 212 3.62 -2.52 -19.51
CA VAL A 212 3.19 -1.95 -18.21
C VAL A 212 2.69 -0.52 -18.37
N ALA A 213 3.34 0.30 -19.20
CA ALA A 213 2.90 1.65 -19.51
C ALA A 213 1.57 1.64 -20.29
N ALA A 214 1.41 0.75 -21.26
CA ALA A 214 0.14 0.56 -21.96
C ALA A 214 -0.99 0.15 -21.00
N PHE A 215 -0.69 -0.77 -20.06
CA PHE A 215 -1.62 -1.19 -19.02
C PHE A 215 -2.10 -0.03 -18.14
N ALA A 216 -1.17 0.80 -17.65
CA ALA A 216 -1.49 1.97 -16.86
C ALA A 216 -2.35 2.96 -17.66
N ARG A 217 -1.93 3.32 -18.89
CA ARG A 217 -2.68 4.24 -19.75
C ARG A 217 -4.10 3.78 -20.05
N ALA A 218 -4.32 2.47 -20.13
CA ALA A 218 -5.62 1.85 -20.38
C ALA A 218 -6.55 1.78 -19.15
N GLY A 219 -6.13 2.28 -17.98
CA GLY A 219 -6.94 2.27 -16.75
C GLY A 219 -6.44 1.32 -15.66
N GLY A 220 -5.31 0.64 -15.88
CA GLY A 220 -4.68 -0.20 -14.86
C GLY A 220 -3.98 0.62 -13.79
N THR A 221 -3.82 0.04 -12.60
CA THR A 221 -3.02 0.61 -11.52
C THR A 221 -1.68 -0.11 -11.39
N VAL A 222 -0.58 0.61 -11.52
CA VAL A 222 0.76 0.08 -11.25
C VAL A 222 1.21 0.56 -9.88
N ILE A 223 1.50 -0.37 -8.98
CA ILE A 223 2.02 -0.11 -7.63
C ILE A 223 3.46 -0.55 -7.60
N THR A 224 4.38 0.34 -7.24
CA THR A 224 5.79 0.03 -7.08
C THR A 224 6.19 0.27 -5.63
N ILE A 225 6.92 -0.67 -5.04
CA ILE A 225 7.38 -0.60 -3.65
C ILE A 225 8.90 -0.73 -3.62
N GLY A 226 9.53 0.07 -2.75
CA GLY A 226 10.97 0.12 -2.60
C GLY A 226 11.70 0.50 -3.88
N ASP A 227 12.78 -0.21 -4.18
CA ASP A 227 13.62 0.05 -5.37
C ASP A 227 12.86 -0.09 -6.69
N ALA A 228 11.77 -0.88 -6.74
CA ALA A 228 10.93 -0.97 -7.93
C ALA A 228 10.31 0.37 -8.34
N SER A 229 10.24 1.34 -7.42
CA SER A 229 9.73 2.68 -7.71
C SER A 229 10.63 3.51 -8.64
N ARG A 230 11.85 3.02 -8.96
CA ARG A 230 12.67 3.59 -10.04
C ARG A 230 12.05 3.45 -11.44
N LEU A 231 11.04 2.60 -11.60
CA LEU A 231 10.27 2.49 -12.85
C LEU A 231 9.43 3.74 -13.14
N GLY A 232 9.08 4.53 -12.12
CA GLY A 232 8.13 5.64 -12.23
C GLY A 232 8.41 6.59 -13.41
N PRO A 233 9.60 7.19 -13.51
CA PRO A 233 9.94 8.09 -14.61
C PRO A 233 9.81 7.44 -15.99
N ALA A 234 10.30 6.20 -16.14
CA ALA A 234 10.23 5.46 -17.41
C ALA A 234 8.79 5.07 -17.80
N LEU A 235 7.88 4.98 -16.82
CA LEU A 235 6.45 4.78 -17.06
C LEU A 235 5.67 6.10 -17.28
N GLY A 236 6.36 7.25 -17.27
CA GLY A 236 5.79 8.56 -17.58
C GLY A 236 5.31 9.35 -16.36
N VAL A 237 5.72 8.99 -15.15
CA VAL A 237 5.46 9.83 -13.97
C VAL A 237 6.39 11.05 -14.01
N PRO A 238 5.89 12.30 -13.93
CA PRO A 238 6.68 13.52 -14.03
C PRO A 238 7.44 13.82 -12.72
N VAL A 239 8.32 12.90 -12.32
CA VAL A 239 9.19 13.02 -11.14
C VAL A 239 10.60 12.57 -11.49
N THR A 240 11.56 13.00 -10.69
CA THR A 240 12.95 12.52 -10.77
C THR A 240 13.38 11.93 -9.44
N ASN A 241 14.35 11.02 -9.45
CA ASN A 241 14.94 10.52 -8.21
C ASN A 241 15.85 11.61 -7.62
N ALA A 242 15.45 12.15 -6.47
CA ALA A 242 16.20 13.22 -5.79
C ALA A 242 17.58 12.75 -5.26
N LEU A 243 17.76 11.44 -5.09
CA LEU A 243 19.03 10.82 -4.72
C LEU A 243 19.88 10.41 -5.93
N ALA A 244 19.47 10.79 -7.15
CA ALA A 244 20.23 10.57 -8.37
C ALA A 244 20.26 11.83 -9.25
N PRO A 245 20.80 12.96 -8.75
CA PRO A 245 20.86 14.20 -9.51
C PRO A 245 21.64 13.98 -10.82
N GLY A 246 21.10 14.45 -11.94
CA GLY A 246 21.69 14.23 -13.26
C GLY A 246 21.71 12.76 -13.71
N GLY A 247 20.86 11.90 -13.14
CA GLY A 247 20.75 10.48 -13.48
C GLY A 247 21.79 9.58 -12.81
N LYS A 248 22.67 10.12 -11.97
CA LYS A 248 23.69 9.36 -11.24
C LYS A 248 23.36 9.30 -9.76
N LYS A 249 23.16 8.09 -9.22
CA LYS A 249 22.92 7.89 -7.78
C LYS A 249 24.06 8.48 -6.95
N LEU A 250 23.71 9.10 -5.83
CA LEU A 250 24.67 9.52 -4.80
C LEU A 250 25.51 8.31 -4.34
N SER A 251 26.80 8.51 -4.09
CA SER A 251 27.66 7.46 -3.56
C SER A 251 27.27 7.09 -2.13
N THR A 252 27.66 5.91 -1.65
CA THR A 252 27.43 5.49 -0.25
C THR A 252 28.13 6.39 0.77
N THR A 253 29.16 7.15 0.35
CA THR A 253 29.81 8.17 1.18
C THR A 253 29.03 9.48 1.25
N GLN A 254 28.14 9.73 0.29
CA GLN A 254 27.24 10.90 0.25
C GLN A 254 25.89 10.60 0.89
N PHE A 255 25.33 9.42 0.64
CA PHE A 255 24.03 9.01 1.16
C PHE A 255 24.01 7.50 1.41
N TYR A 256 23.68 7.08 2.63
CA TYR A 256 23.53 5.68 2.98
C TYR A 256 22.60 5.48 4.18
N VAL A 257 21.42 4.94 3.92
CA VAL A 257 20.39 4.61 4.90
C VAL A 257 19.97 3.15 4.68
N PRO A 258 20.75 2.17 5.19
CA PRO A 258 20.42 0.77 5.10
C PRO A 258 19.35 0.42 6.13
N GLY A 259 18.20 -0.09 5.68
CA GLY A 259 17.13 -0.60 6.55
C GLY A 259 16.95 0.13 7.89
N SER A 260 16.35 1.31 7.87
CA SER A 260 16.14 2.17 9.03
C SER A 260 14.68 2.60 9.15
N ILE A 261 14.27 2.97 10.36
CA ILE A 261 12.97 3.59 10.62
C ILE A 261 13.14 5.09 10.53
N LEU A 262 12.42 5.70 9.59
CA LEU A 262 12.39 7.14 9.38
C LEU A 262 10.99 7.70 9.65
N THR A 263 10.92 8.94 10.12
CA THR A 263 9.67 9.69 10.22
C THR A 263 9.37 10.43 8.91
N ALA A 264 8.10 10.44 8.52
CA ALA A 264 7.62 11.16 7.34
C ALA A 264 6.25 11.79 7.62
N MET A 265 5.95 12.85 6.89
CA MET A 265 4.62 13.45 6.85
C MET A 265 3.76 12.72 5.81
N VAL A 266 2.45 12.76 6.01
CA VAL A 266 1.44 12.15 5.15
C VAL A 266 0.28 13.14 4.99
N ASP A 267 -0.32 13.21 3.81
CA ASP A 267 -1.58 13.92 3.59
C ASP A 267 -2.75 12.94 3.73
N PRO A 268 -3.43 12.85 4.90
CA PRO A 268 -4.50 11.88 5.13
C PRO A 268 -5.81 12.23 4.42
N THR A 269 -5.85 13.36 3.70
CA THR A 269 -7.04 13.79 2.95
C THR A 269 -7.14 13.15 1.57
N VAL A 270 -6.11 12.41 1.14
CA VAL A 270 -6.09 11.74 -0.16
C VAL A 270 -6.46 10.27 -0.02
N PRO A 271 -7.15 9.69 -1.01
CA PRO A 271 -7.57 8.29 -0.95
C PRO A 271 -6.44 7.30 -0.71
N LEU A 272 -5.23 7.56 -1.24
CA LEU A 272 -4.07 6.69 -1.02
C LEU A 272 -3.61 6.64 0.45
N ALA A 273 -3.97 7.64 1.25
CA ALA A 273 -3.58 7.77 2.66
C ALA A 273 -4.77 7.88 3.62
N TYR A 274 -5.99 7.58 3.18
CA TYR A 274 -7.14 7.49 4.07
C TYR A 274 -6.86 6.54 5.24
N GLY A 275 -7.29 6.92 6.45
CA GLY A 275 -7.03 6.19 7.69
C GLY A 275 -5.59 6.27 8.22
N MET A 276 -4.70 7.03 7.57
CA MET A 276 -3.32 7.24 8.05
C MET A 276 -3.23 8.50 8.93
N PRO A 277 -2.31 8.55 9.91
CA PRO A 277 -2.01 9.77 10.64
C PRO A 277 -1.18 10.73 9.77
N ALA A 278 -1.22 12.03 10.07
CA ALA A 278 -0.45 13.04 9.33
C ALA A 278 1.08 12.90 9.47
N ARG A 279 1.55 12.14 10.46
CA ARG A 279 2.95 11.77 10.66
C ARG A 279 3.04 10.27 10.90
N ILE A 280 3.96 9.60 10.22
CA ILE A 280 4.16 8.15 10.32
C ILE A 280 5.64 7.79 10.41
N ASN A 281 5.92 6.68 11.09
CA ASN A 281 7.22 6.01 11.01
C ASN A 281 7.16 4.93 9.93
N LEU A 282 8.14 4.91 9.04
CA LEU A 282 8.21 3.99 7.91
C LEU A 282 9.57 3.32 7.82
N PHE A 283 9.62 2.14 7.20
CA PHE A 283 10.87 1.45 6.91
C PHE A 283 11.45 1.96 5.59
N TYR A 284 12.72 2.33 5.60
CA TYR A 284 13.44 2.87 4.45
C TYR A 284 14.76 2.12 4.23
N ASN A 285 15.10 1.83 2.98
CA ASN A 285 16.27 1.02 2.65
C ASN A 285 16.97 1.46 1.36
N ASN A 286 17.64 2.62 1.38
CA ASN A 286 18.36 3.17 0.21
C ASN A 286 17.54 3.32 -1.09
N ASN A 287 16.22 3.34 -0.96
CA ASN A 287 15.31 3.35 -2.11
C ASN A 287 15.17 4.75 -2.72
N PRO A 288 14.59 4.89 -3.92
CA PRO A 288 14.32 6.21 -4.50
C PRO A 288 13.39 7.07 -3.63
N VAL A 289 13.64 8.38 -3.64
CA VAL A 289 12.69 9.42 -3.22
C VAL A 289 12.57 10.45 -4.34
N PHE A 290 11.45 11.15 -4.40
CA PHE A 290 11.04 11.84 -5.61
C PHE A 290 11.03 13.35 -5.44
N ALA A 291 11.67 14.05 -6.38
CA ALA A 291 11.50 15.47 -6.61
C ALA A 291 10.45 15.71 -7.71
N GLY A 292 9.79 16.87 -7.67
CA GLY A 292 8.77 17.28 -8.65
C GLY A 292 7.35 16.77 -8.36
N ALA A 293 7.18 15.90 -7.36
CA ALA A 293 5.85 15.47 -6.93
C ALA A 293 5.10 16.62 -6.25
N GLY A 294 3.93 16.97 -6.79
CA GLY A 294 3.12 18.13 -6.40
C GLY A 294 3.26 19.34 -7.33
N ASP A 295 4.25 19.37 -8.21
CA ASP A 295 4.46 20.48 -9.17
C ASP A 295 3.40 20.46 -10.28
N THR A 296 2.77 19.31 -10.51
CA THR A 296 1.68 19.12 -11.47
C THR A 296 0.51 18.41 -10.81
N SER A 297 -0.69 18.61 -11.34
CA SER A 297 -1.86 17.81 -10.95
C SER A 297 -1.73 16.32 -11.32
N ALA A 298 -0.82 15.99 -12.23
CA ALA A 298 -0.61 14.63 -12.71
C ALA A 298 0.19 13.75 -11.73
N ALA A 299 0.96 14.33 -10.80
CA ALA A 299 1.69 13.59 -9.78
C ALA A 299 1.55 14.27 -8.42
N ARG A 300 0.71 13.73 -7.55
CA ARG A 300 0.47 14.26 -6.21
C ARG A 300 1.42 13.63 -5.20
N ARG A 301 2.05 14.46 -4.37
CA ARG A 301 2.81 14.02 -3.19
C ARG A 301 1.86 13.56 -2.09
N VAL A 302 1.99 12.31 -1.66
CA VAL A 302 1.13 11.69 -0.63
C VAL A 302 1.85 11.58 0.71
N SER A 303 3.14 11.25 0.68
CA SER A 303 4.02 11.26 1.86
C SER A 303 5.38 11.85 1.51
N TRP A 304 5.99 12.57 2.45
CA TRP A 304 7.26 13.27 2.24
C TRP A 304 8.08 13.38 3.52
N PHE A 305 9.39 13.48 3.37
CA PHE A 305 10.30 13.78 4.47
C PHE A 305 10.34 15.29 4.68
N ALA A 306 10.19 15.73 5.93
CA ALA A 306 10.03 17.16 6.27
C ALA A 306 11.05 17.65 7.31
N GLN A 307 12.13 16.88 7.52
CA GLN A 307 13.15 17.13 8.52
C GLN A 307 14.53 16.85 7.91
N ASP A 308 15.56 17.54 8.42
CA ASP A 308 16.96 17.30 8.03
C ASP A 308 17.49 15.98 8.63
N ASP A 309 16.88 15.50 9.71
CA ASP A 309 17.26 14.33 10.51
C ASP A 309 16.07 13.37 10.76
N PRO A 310 15.45 12.80 9.70
CA PRO A 310 14.25 11.97 9.84
C PRO A 310 14.47 10.62 10.55
N LEU A 311 15.70 10.26 10.94
CA LEU A 311 16.02 9.00 11.61
C LEU A 311 15.34 8.88 12.97
N VAL A 312 14.55 7.80 13.12
CA VAL A 312 13.96 7.39 14.40
C VAL A 312 14.76 6.23 15.00
N SER A 313 15.15 5.25 14.17
CA SER A 313 15.92 4.09 14.61
C SER A 313 16.73 3.48 13.45
N GLY A 314 17.94 3.00 13.74
CA GLY A 314 18.86 2.42 12.76
C GLY A 314 20.04 3.34 12.43
N TRP A 315 20.46 3.33 11.16
CA TRP A 315 21.57 4.12 10.64
C TRP A 315 21.14 5.01 9.49
N ALA A 316 21.52 6.28 9.50
CA ALA A 316 21.22 7.19 8.39
C ALA A 316 22.32 8.22 8.16
N TRP A 317 23.17 7.93 7.19
CA TRP A 317 24.22 8.83 6.70
C TRP A 317 23.71 9.67 5.53
N GLY A 318 23.95 10.99 5.57
CA GLY A 318 23.51 11.91 4.50
C GLY A 318 22.00 12.15 4.44
N GLN A 319 21.24 11.77 5.49
CA GLN A 319 19.77 11.80 5.51
C GLN A 319 19.12 13.16 5.22
N ARG A 320 19.85 14.27 5.38
CA ARG A 320 19.41 15.61 4.98
C ARG A 320 19.00 15.68 3.50
N ALA A 321 19.57 14.84 2.65
CA ALA A 321 19.19 14.72 1.23
C ALA A 321 17.73 14.26 1.03
N LEU A 322 17.07 13.71 2.05
CA LEU A 322 15.66 13.34 2.00
C LEU A 322 14.73 14.53 2.21
N ASN A 323 15.18 15.59 2.90
CA ASN A 323 14.29 16.68 3.29
C ASN A 323 13.63 17.34 2.08
N GLY A 324 12.31 17.50 2.12
CA GLY A 324 11.49 18.07 1.05
C GLY A 324 11.10 17.08 -0.06
N THR A 325 11.71 15.90 -0.10
CA THR A 325 11.43 14.88 -1.13
C THR A 325 10.20 14.04 -0.80
N ALA A 326 9.50 13.58 -1.84
CA ALA A 326 8.36 12.70 -1.70
C ALA A 326 8.80 11.23 -1.53
N GLY A 327 8.27 10.56 -0.51
CA GLY A 327 8.41 9.11 -0.33
C GLY A 327 7.29 8.33 -1.03
N VAL A 328 6.07 8.88 -1.07
CA VAL A 328 4.92 8.26 -1.73
C VAL A 328 4.26 9.24 -2.69
N VAL A 329 3.98 8.79 -3.92
CA VAL A 329 3.39 9.60 -5.01
C VAL A 329 2.18 8.87 -5.61
N ASP A 330 1.06 9.59 -5.77
CA ASP A 330 -0.11 9.17 -6.56
C ASP A 330 -0.07 9.91 -7.90
N ALA A 331 0.26 9.19 -8.98
CA ALA A 331 0.34 9.76 -10.32
C ALA A 331 -0.75 9.22 -11.23
N SER A 332 -1.36 10.11 -12.01
CA SER A 332 -2.34 9.76 -13.05
C SER A 332 -1.64 9.64 -14.40
N VAL A 333 -1.79 8.50 -15.07
CA VAL A 333 -1.18 8.23 -16.38
C VAL A 333 -2.24 7.66 -17.31
N GLY A 334 -2.63 8.44 -18.31
CA GLY A 334 -3.78 8.12 -19.17
C GLY A 334 -5.06 7.99 -18.33
N LYS A 335 -5.73 6.84 -18.41
CA LYS A 335 -6.93 6.53 -17.62
C LYS A 335 -6.64 5.87 -16.27
N GLY A 336 -5.39 5.46 -16.03
CA GLY A 336 -5.01 4.70 -14.85
C GLY A 336 -4.04 5.46 -13.96
N LYS A 337 -3.35 4.70 -13.10
CA LYS A 337 -2.51 5.25 -12.03
C LYS A 337 -1.18 4.54 -11.93
N ILE A 338 -0.18 5.30 -11.50
CA ILE A 338 1.12 4.78 -11.08
C ILE A 338 1.38 5.30 -9.66
N LEU A 339 1.46 4.38 -8.72
CA LEU A 339 1.61 4.65 -7.30
C LEU A 339 3.04 4.28 -6.90
N LEU A 340 3.86 5.29 -6.66
CA LEU A 340 5.26 5.11 -6.29
C LEU A 340 5.37 5.11 -4.77
N MET A 341 5.87 4.02 -4.19
CA MET A 341 6.14 3.88 -2.76
C MET A 341 7.63 3.63 -2.59
N GLY A 342 8.42 4.70 -2.47
CA GLY A 342 9.86 4.60 -2.23
C GLY A 342 10.22 3.86 -0.93
N PRO A 343 9.54 4.12 0.20
CA PRO A 343 9.65 3.30 1.41
C PRO A 343 9.29 1.83 1.19
N GLU A 344 9.87 0.94 2.00
CA GLU A 344 9.52 -0.49 2.02
C GLU A 344 8.22 -0.70 2.81
N VAL A 345 7.09 -0.28 2.23
CA VAL A 345 5.81 -0.25 2.95
C VAL A 345 5.30 -1.62 3.40
N THR A 346 5.86 -2.70 2.86
CA THR A 346 5.54 -4.10 3.18
C THR A 346 6.72 -4.90 3.75
N GLN A 347 7.81 -4.24 4.18
CA GLN A 347 9.05 -4.89 4.61
C GLN A 347 8.79 -6.06 5.57
N HIS A 348 9.09 -7.29 5.15
CA HIS A 348 9.02 -8.49 5.98
C HIS A 348 7.68 -8.71 6.72
N GLY A 349 6.58 -8.11 6.28
CA GLY A 349 5.31 -8.16 7.02
C GLY A 349 5.34 -7.44 8.37
N GLN A 350 6.30 -6.54 8.61
CA GLN A 350 6.48 -5.85 9.90
C GLN A 350 5.81 -4.46 9.98
N PRO A 351 5.93 -3.54 9.00
CA PRO A 351 5.45 -2.18 9.18
C PRO A 351 3.94 -2.09 8.91
N TYR A 352 3.13 -2.57 9.87
CA TYR A 352 1.67 -2.62 9.77
C TYR A 352 1.04 -1.27 9.40
N ALA A 353 1.58 -0.17 9.93
CA ALA A 353 1.04 1.16 9.67
C ALA A 353 1.13 1.55 8.17
N THR A 354 2.17 1.10 7.46
CA THR A 354 2.39 1.45 6.06
C THR A 354 1.73 0.49 5.07
N PHE A 355 1.24 -0.69 5.49
CA PHE A 355 0.45 -1.58 4.61
C PHE A 355 -0.75 -0.86 4.01
N LYS A 356 -1.27 0.15 4.71
CA LYS A 356 -2.39 0.96 4.27
C LYS A 356 -2.13 1.64 2.92
N PHE A 357 -0.90 2.04 2.61
CA PHE A 357 -0.57 2.55 1.27
C PHE A 357 -0.83 1.50 0.18
N LEU A 358 -0.40 0.25 0.41
CA LEU A 358 -0.67 -0.85 -0.53
C LEU A 358 -2.18 -1.13 -0.63
N PHE A 359 -2.86 -1.30 0.49
CA PHE A 359 -4.30 -1.65 0.49
C PHE A 359 -5.17 -0.55 -0.12
N ASN A 360 -4.90 0.72 0.23
CA ASN A 360 -5.55 1.86 -0.40
C ASN A 360 -5.25 1.88 -1.90
N GLY A 361 -3.99 1.70 -2.30
CA GLY A 361 -3.59 1.68 -3.71
C GLY A 361 -4.31 0.62 -4.54
N LEU A 362 -4.49 -0.59 -3.99
CA LEU A 362 -5.18 -1.69 -4.65
C LEU A 362 -6.67 -1.40 -4.90
N LEU A 363 -7.35 -0.81 -3.92
CA LEU A 363 -8.80 -0.63 -3.95
C LEU A 363 -9.23 0.72 -4.54
N TYR A 364 -8.54 1.82 -4.21
CA TYR A 364 -8.82 3.14 -4.80
C TYR A 364 -8.31 3.24 -6.24
N GLY A 365 -7.22 2.56 -6.59
CA GLY A 365 -6.68 2.59 -7.95
C GLY A 365 -7.69 2.19 -9.04
N SER A 366 -8.66 1.34 -8.68
CA SER A 366 -9.77 0.90 -9.54
C SER A 366 -11.14 1.51 -9.15
N GLY A 367 -11.15 2.38 -8.13
CA GLY A 367 -12.34 2.99 -7.58
C GLY A 367 -12.94 4.05 -8.50
N THR A 368 -14.27 4.21 -8.44
CA THR A 368 -14.99 5.28 -9.14
C THR A 368 -15.71 6.14 -8.12
N THR A 369 -15.46 7.45 -8.12
CA THR A 369 -16.19 8.41 -7.29
C THR A 369 -17.66 8.45 -7.71
N LYS A 370 -18.56 8.42 -6.74
CA LYS A 370 -20.00 8.57 -6.93
C LYS A 370 -20.55 9.59 -5.92
N PRO A 371 -21.53 10.41 -6.32
CA PRO A 371 -22.27 11.25 -5.39
C PRO A 371 -23.13 10.43 -4.40
#